data_AF-A0AAN8LSC5-F1
#
_entry.id   AF-A0AAN8LSC5-F1
#
_cell.length_a   1.000
_cell.length_b   1.000
_cell.length_c   1.000
_cell.angle_alpha   90.00
_cell.angle_beta   90.00
_cell.angle_gamma   90.00
#
_symmetry.space_group_name_H-M   'P 1'
#
loop_
_entity.id
_entity.type
_entity.pdbx_description
1 polymer ?
#
loop_
_entity_poly.entity_id
_entity_poly.type
_entity_poly.pdbx_seq_one_letter_code
_entity_poly.pdbx_strand_id
1 'polypeptide(L)'
;MRNAVLISNATIQLHVPDGLKANRNGEFKETQYCFKKVFGIKTSQMELFEDVAKPLVDDLIHSKNGVESTQSVMHQLIQNLPASEITDPHDDVTLPRLIEVLEKRHKIRQMVTQEYNIANMVKSMLQELDSSLVSKEKFIHNQKIEIDRLEKKSKMLEYKIDILQKTTTTI
;
A
#
# COMPACT_ATOMS: atom_id res chain seq x y z
N MET A 1 -2.22 -41.11 10.05
CA MET A 1 -3.64 -40.83 10.39
C MET A 1 -3.91 -39.35 10.16
N ARG A 2 -5.03 -39.00 9.51
CA ARG A 2 -5.40 -37.61 9.20
C ARG A 2 -6.04 -36.99 10.44
N ASN A 3 -5.30 -36.16 11.17
CA ASN A 3 -5.76 -35.53 12.42
C ASN A 3 -6.57 -34.24 12.18
N ALA A 4 -6.95 -33.92 10.94
CA ALA A 4 -7.65 -32.70 10.56
C ALA A 4 -8.83 -33.01 9.64
N VAL A 5 -10.00 -32.45 9.95
CA VAL A 5 -11.23 -32.59 9.18
C VAL A 5 -11.71 -31.19 8.78
N LEU A 6 -12.06 -31.05 7.50
CA LEU A 6 -12.69 -29.82 7.00
C LEU A 6 -14.16 -29.83 7.40
N ILE A 7 -14.56 -28.87 8.24
CA ILE A 7 -15.95 -28.75 8.71
C ILE A 7 -16.75 -27.80 7.83
N SER A 8 -16.10 -26.75 7.32
CA SER A 8 -16.71 -25.80 6.38
C SER A 8 -15.63 -25.19 5.47
N ASN A 9 -16.06 -24.36 4.53
CA ASN A 9 -15.15 -23.56 3.69
C ASN A 9 -14.25 -22.58 4.48
N ALA A 10 -14.49 -22.39 5.78
CA ALA A 10 -13.74 -21.49 6.64
C ALA A 10 -13.23 -22.17 7.92
N THR A 11 -13.59 -23.42 8.19
CA THR A 11 -13.36 -24.06 9.50
C THR A 11 -12.71 -25.42 9.36
N ILE A 12 -11.61 -25.62 10.11
CA ILE A 12 -10.94 -26.92 10.26
C ILE A 12 -11.09 -27.37 11.71
N GLN A 13 -11.37 -28.65 11.91
CA GLN A 13 -11.39 -29.31 13.20
C GLN A 13 -10.23 -30.31 13.31
N LEU A 14 -9.46 -30.21 14.39
CA LEU A 14 -8.40 -31.15 14.71
C LEU A 14 -8.89 -32.19 15.71
N HIS A 15 -8.59 -33.46 15.42
CA HIS A 15 -8.87 -34.60 16.28
C HIS A 15 -7.58 -35.08 16.94
N VAL A 16 -7.69 -35.53 18.20
CA VAL A 16 -6.58 -36.13 18.93
C VAL A 16 -6.24 -37.48 18.27
N PRO A 17 -4.95 -37.83 18.06
CA PRO A 17 -4.57 -39.09 17.44
C PRO A 17 -5.07 -40.31 18.21
N ASP A 18 -5.42 -41.38 17.48
CA ASP A 18 -5.88 -42.64 18.07
C ASP A 18 -4.85 -43.20 19.07
N GLY A 19 -5.28 -43.47 20.30
CA GLY A 19 -4.46 -44.05 21.37
C GLY A 19 -4.05 -43.07 22.48
N LEU A 20 -4.23 -41.76 22.31
CA LEU A 20 -4.02 -40.76 23.35
C LEU A 20 -5.32 -40.46 24.10
N LYS A 21 -5.55 -41.14 25.23
CA LYS A 21 -6.68 -40.81 26.12
C LYS A 21 -6.48 -39.44 26.78
N ALA A 22 -7.35 -38.49 26.46
CA ALA A 22 -7.46 -37.23 27.20
C ALA A 22 -8.27 -37.46 28.49
N ASN A 23 -7.60 -37.33 29.65
CA ASN A 23 -8.19 -37.21 30.99
C ASN A 23 -9.06 -38.41 31.49
N ARG A 24 -9.04 -38.63 32.81
CA ARG A 24 -9.86 -39.60 33.57
C ARG A 24 -11.39 -39.42 33.38
N ASN A 25 -11.82 -38.33 32.73
CA ASN A 25 -13.24 -37.98 32.56
C ASN A 25 -13.79 -38.28 31.15
N GLY A 26 -12.95 -38.74 30.20
CA GLY A 26 -13.40 -39.17 28.87
C GLY A 26 -13.83 -38.06 27.89
N GLU A 27 -13.59 -36.78 28.22
CA GLU A 27 -13.94 -35.67 27.34
C GLU A 27 -12.80 -35.37 26.35
N PHE A 28 -13.07 -35.61 25.05
CA PHE A 28 -12.17 -35.24 23.97
C PHE A 28 -12.30 -33.75 23.67
N LYS A 29 -11.24 -32.98 23.91
CA LYS A 29 -11.18 -31.59 23.43
C LYS A 29 -10.84 -31.58 21.94
N GLU A 30 -11.86 -31.43 21.11
CA GLU A 30 -11.71 -31.12 19.69
C GLU A 30 -11.38 -29.62 19.55
N THR A 31 -10.36 -29.29 18.77
CA THR A 31 -9.96 -27.89 18.55
C THR A 31 -10.39 -27.45 17.16
N GLN A 32 -11.19 -26.38 17.09
CA GLN A 32 -11.61 -25.77 15.82
C GLN A 32 -10.88 -24.45 15.56
N TYR A 33 -10.54 -24.22 14.29
CA TYR A 33 -9.91 -22.99 13.81
C TYR A 33 -10.75 -22.37 12.69
N CYS A 34 -10.94 -21.04 12.75
CA CYS A 34 -11.65 -20.28 11.74
C CYS A 34 -10.68 -19.44 10.90
N PHE A 35 -10.82 -19.52 9.58
CA PHE A 35 -10.03 -18.84 8.57
C PHE A 35 -10.93 -18.05 7.63
N LYS A 36 -10.35 -17.16 6.82
CA LYS A 36 -11.11 -16.49 5.75
C LYS A 36 -11.61 -17.47 4.68
N LYS A 37 -10.78 -18.46 4.34
CA LYS A 37 -11.10 -19.57 3.45
C LYS A 37 -10.14 -20.73 3.72
N VAL A 38 -10.63 -21.94 3.57
CA VAL A 38 -9.87 -23.19 3.72
C VAL A 38 -10.00 -24.00 2.43
N PHE A 39 -8.86 -24.44 1.91
CA PHE A 39 -8.80 -25.21 0.67
C PHE A 39 -8.60 -26.69 1.00
N GLY A 40 -9.46 -27.53 0.44
CA GLY A 40 -9.38 -28.97 0.63
C GLY A 40 -8.41 -29.60 -0.37
N ILE A 41 -8.08 -30.88 -0.15
CA ILE A 41 -7.21 -31.65 -1.07
C ILE A 41 -7.76 -31.77 -2.50
N LYS A 42 -9.05 -31.48 -2.71
CA LYS A 42 -9.72 -31.51 -4.03
C LYS A 42 -9.81 -30.13 -4.69
N THR A 43 -9.38 -29.07 -4.01
CA THR A 43 -9.39 -27.72 -4.57
C THR A 43 -8.50 -27.69 -5.81
N SER A 44 -9.04 -27.15 -6.90
CA SER A 44 -8.29 -27.03 -8.15
C SER A 44 -7.32 -25.84 -8.09
N GLN A 45 -6.25 -25.90 -8.89
CA GLN A 45 -5.31 -24.76 -9.00
C GLN A 45 -6.00 -23.49 -9.52
N MET A 46 -7.01 -23.63 -10.40
CA MET A 46 -7.77 -22.49 -10.91
C MET A 46 -8.57 -21.80 -9.80
N GLU A 47 -9.21 -22.58 -8.93
CA GLU A 47 -9.95 -22.07 -7.79
C GLU A 47 -9.02 -21.37 -6.78
N LEU A 48 -7.86 -21.98 -6.49
CA LEU A 48 -6.85 -21.38 -5.63
C LEU A 48 -6.33 -20.05 -6.20
N PHE A 49 -6.12 -19.99 -7.52
CA PHE A 49 -5.67 -18.78 -8.21
C PHE A 49 -6.69 -17.64 -8.08
N GLU A 50 -7.96 -17.91 -8.36
CA GLU A 50 -9.03 -16.91 -8.32
C GLU A 50 -9.22 -16.30 -6.93
N ASP A 51 -9.12 -17.10 -5.86
CA ASP A 51 -9.34 -16.60 -4.49
C ASP A 51 -8.11 -15.97 -3.83
N VAL A 52 -6.90 -16.40 -4.21
CA VAL A 52 -5.66 -16.01 -3.52
C VAL A 52 -4.79 -15.14 -4.39
N ALA A 53 -4.54 -15.54 -5.63
CA ALA A 53 -3.55 -14.89 -6.49
C ALA A 53 -4.14 -13.73 -7.29
N LYS A 54 -5.37 -13.87 -7.81
CA LYS A 54 -6.01 -12.87 -8.65
C LYS A 54 -6.22 -11.52 -7.97
N PRO A 55 -6.66 -11.41 -6.71
CA PRO A 55 -6.74 -10.12 -6.03
C PRO A 55 -5.38 -9.44 -5.90
N LEU A 56 -4.31 -10.22 -5.68
CA LEU A 56 -2.95 -9.70 -5.60
C LEU A 56 -2.44 -9.22 -6.96
N VAL A 57 -2.83 -9.90 -8.05
CA VAL A 57 -2.52 -9.50 -9.43
C VAL A 57 -3.31 -8.25 -9.82
N ASP A 58 -4.58 -8.16 -9.43
CA ASP A 58 -5.40 -6.98 -9.67
C ASP A 58 -4.85 -5.77 -8.91
N ASP A 59 -4.50 -5.92 -7.63
CA ASP A 59 -3.83 -4.86 -6.85
C ASP A 59 -2.50 -4.42 -7.50
N LEU A 60 -1.78 -5.37 -8.10
CA LEU A 60 -0.52 -5.12 -8.81
C LEU A 60 -0.72 -4.35 -10.12
N ILE A 61 -1.70 -4.72 -10.94
CA ILE A 61 -1.97 -4.07 -12.23
C ILE A 61 -2.46 -2.63 -12.03
N HIS A 62 -3.20 -2.37 -10.95
CA HIS A 62 -3.74 -1.05 -10.66
C HIS A 62 -2.77 -0.15 -9.88
N SER A 63 -1.63 -0.68 -9.41
CA SER A 63 -0.55 0.10 -8.80
C SER A 63 0.28 0.80 -9.87
N LYS A 64 -0.18 1.98 -10.32
CA LYS A 64 0.63 2.91 -11.12
C LYS A 64 1.84 3.33 -10.27
N ASN A 65 3.03 2.77 -10.52
CA ASN A 65 4.33 3.47 -10.56
C ASN A 65 5.53 2.49 -10.73
N GLY A 66 6.32 2.66 -11.80
CA GLY A 66 7.74 2.25 -11.88
C GLY A 66 8.05 0.82 -12.37
N VAL A 67 7.78 0.52 -13.64
CA VAL A 67 7.69 -0.85 -14.19
C VAL A 67 9.00 -1.67 -14.18
N GLU A 68 10.19 -1.07 -14.17
CA GLU A 68 11.44 -1.85 -14.33
C GLU A 68 12.10 -2.29 -13.01
N SER A 69 12.08 -1.46 -11.96
CA SER A 69 12.63 -1.85 -10.63
C SER A 69 11.64 -2.67 -9.81
N THR A 70 10.33 -2.40 -9.97
CA THR A 70 9.27 -3.13 -9.27
C THR A 70 9.11 -4.54 -9.81
N GLN A 71 9.23 -4.79 -11.12
CA GLN A 71 9.08 -6.13 -11.68
C GLN A 71 10.09 -7.15 -11.12
N SER A 72 11.34 -6.74 -10.86
CA SER A 72 12.38 -7.61 -10.29
C SER A 72 12.08 -7.96 -8.82
N VAL A 73 11.74 -6.95 -8.03
CA VAL A 73 11.37 -7.08 -6.62
C VAL A 73 10.08 -7.89 -6.46
N MET A 74 9.10 -7.65 -7.34
CA MET A 74 7.83 -8.37 -7.38
C MET A 74 8.02 -9.81 -7.87
N HIS A 75 8.90 -10.07 -8.84
CA HIS A 75 9.27 -11.44 -9.21
C HIS A 75 9.81 -12.21 -8.01
N GLN A 76 10.69 -11.61 -7.20
CA GLN A 76 11.24 -12.25 -6.01
C GLN A 76 10.19 -12.45 -4.89
N LEU A 77 9.20 -11.56 -4.78
CA LEU A 77 8.08 -11.71 -3.85
C LEU A 77 7.08 -12.80 -4.28
N ILE A 78 6.82 -12.90 -5.59
CA ILE A 78 5.80 -13.78 -6.20
C ILE A 78 6.37 -15.15 -6.60
N GLN A 79 7.70 -15.33 -6.65
CA GLN A 79 8.30 -16.65 -6.91
C GLN A 79 7.62 -17.71 -6.05
N ASN A 80 7.18 -18.81 -6.66
CA ASN A 80 6.49 -19.89 -5.95
C ASN A 80 7.33 -20.41 -4.79
N LEU A 81 6.68 -20.78 -3.68
CA LEU A 81 7.33 -21.57 -2.64
C LEU A 81 7.91 -22.84 -3.29
N PRO A 82 9.16 -23.23 -2.97
CA PRO A 82 9.63 -24.54 -3.39
C PRO A 82 8.65 -25.60 -2.88
N ALA A 83 8.43 -26.67 -3.66
CA ALA A 83 7.66 -27.81 -3.18
C ALA A 83 8.24 -28.27 -1.84
N SER A 84 7.48 -28.10 -0.77
CA SER A 84 7.93 -28.29 0.61
C SER A 84 7.25 -29.51 1.22
N GLU A 85 7.26 -30.62 0.49
CA GLU A 85 6.71 -31.88 0.98
C GLU A 85 7.72 -32.57 1.89
N ILE A 86 7.37 -32.72 3.17
CA ILE A 86 8.12 -33.58 4.11
C ILE A 86 7.64 -35.01 3.88
N THR A 87 8.37 -35.75 3.04
CA THR A 87 8.06 -37.15 2.72
C THR A 87 8.77 -38.15 3.64
N ASP A 88 9.81 -37.72 4.35
CA ASP A 88 10.62 -38.53 5.26
C ASP A 88 10.62 -37.92 6.68
N PRO A 89 10.31 -38.68 7.74
CA PRO A 89 10.46 -38.23 9.13
C PRO A 89 11.88 -37.79 9.54
N HIS A 90 12.90 -38.18 8.78
CA HIS A 90 14.30 -37.78 8.96
C HIS A 90 14.75 -36.63 8.02
N ASP A 91 13.83 -35.99 7.29
CA ASP A 91 14.14 -34.84 6.44
C ASP A 91 14.50 -33.60 7.27
N ASP A 92 15.80 -33.33 7.38
CA ASP A 92 16.39 -32.20 8.09
C ASP A 92 16.71 -31.00 7.17
N VAL A 93 16.34 -31.07 5.88
CA VAL A 93 16.74 -30.08 4.86
C VAL A 93 15.57 -29.19 4.42
N THR A 94 14.36 -29.73 4.35
CA THR A 94 13.19 -29.00 3.82
C THR A 94 12.81 -27.80 4.68
N LEU A 95 12.83 -27.94 6.02
CA LEU A 95 12.49 -26.85 6.94
C LEU A 95 13.51 -25.69 6.89
N PRO A 96 14.84 -25.91 7.00
CA PRO A 96 15.83 -24.84 6.84
C PRO A 96 15.69 -24.08 5.52
N ARG A 97 15.45 -24.78 4.41
CA ARG A 97 15.30 -24.16 3.09
C ARG A 97 14.04 -23.30 2.99
N LEU A 98 12.94 -23.74 3.58
CA LEU A 98 11.72 -22.96 3.67
C LEU A 98 11.93 -21.68 4.51
N ILE A 99 12.61 -21.81 5.65
CA ILE A 99 12.96 -20.67 6.52
C ILE A 99 13.79 -19.65 5.73
N GLU A 100 14.84 -20.07 5.04
CA GLU A 100 15.71 -19.18 4.25
C GLU A 100 14.91 -18.42 3.16
N VAL A 101 14.02 -19.12 2.45
CA VAL A 101 13.16 -18.50 1.41
C VAL A 101 12.19 -17.50 2.03
N LEU A 102 11.59 -17.83 3.19
CA LEU A 102 10.67 -16.93 3.88
C LEU A 102 11.37 -15.70 4.45
N GLU A 103 12.58 -15.85 4.98
CA GLU A 103 13.42 -14.74 5.46
C GLU A 103 13.80 -13.79 4.32
N LYS A 104 14.22 -14.32 3.17
CA LYS A 104 14.50 -13.52 1.97
C LYS A 104 13.28 -12.72 1.54
N ARG A 105 12.10 -13.35 1.46
CA ARG A 105 10.85 -12.65 1.12
C ARG A 105 10.47 -11.61 2.18
N HIS A 106 10.66 -11.92 3.46
CA HIS A 106 10.36 -10.98 4.55
C HIS A 106 11.24 -9.73 4.45
N LYS A 107 12.54 -9.89 4.20
CA LYS A 107 13.47 -8.77 4.00
C LYS A 107 13.05 -7.89 2.82
N ILE A 108 12.66 -8.50 1.70
CA ILE A 108 12.16 -7.75 0.55
C ILE A 108 10.88 -6.98 0.90
N ARG A 109 9.93 -7.59 1.61
CA ARG A 109 8.71 -6.90 2.09
C ARG A 109 9.03 -5.71 2.97
N GLN A 110 9.98 -5.84 3.90
CA GLN A 110 10.40 -4.73 4.75
C GLN A 110 10.98 -3.59 3.91
N MET A 111 11.85 -3.89 2.94
CA MET A 111 12.42 -2.86 2.06
C MET A 111 11.34 -2.13 1.26
N VAL A 112 10.43 -2.86 0.62
CA VAL A 112 9.31 -2.26 -0.15
C VAL A 112 8.42 -1.39 0.74
N THR A 113 8.17 -1.83 1.98
CA THR A 113 7.36 -1.06 2.94
C THR A 113 8.05 0.25 3.31
N GLN A 114 9.37 0.22 3.50
CA GLN A 114 10.15 1.42 3.81
C GLN A 114 10.16 2.40 2.64
N GLU A 115 10.38 1.93 1.41
CA GLU A 115 10.32 2.75 0.19
C GLU A 115 8.93 3.38 0.02
N TYR A 116 7.86 2.62 0.27
CA TYR A 116 6.49 3.15 0.22
C TYR A 116 6.24 4.25 1.26
N ASN A 117 6.76 4.10 2.48
CA ASN A 117 6.67 5.12 3.52
C ASN A 117 7.40 6.41 3.11
N ILE A 118 8.59 6.29 2.51
CA ILE A 118 9.34 7.44 1.98
C ILE A 118 8.54 8.13 0.88
N ALA A 119 7.97 7.37 -0.06
CA ALA A 119 7.14 7.92 -1.13
C ALA A 119 5.92 8.68 -0.58
N ASN A 120 5.30 8.18 0.48
CA ASN A 120 4.20 8.88 1.16
C ASN A 120 4.65 10.18 1.83
N MET A 121 5.82 10.21 2.47
CA MET A 121 6.37 11.46 3.03
C MET A 121 6.61 12.51 1.93
N VAL A 122 7.23 12.10 0.82
CA VAL A 122 7.47 12.99 -0.32
C VAL A 122 6.15 13.51 -0.89
N LYS A 123 5.13 12.66 -0.99
CA LYS A 123 3.79 13.07 -1.42
C LYS A 123 3.20 14.15 -0.53
N SER A 124 3.31 14.01 0.79
CA SER A 124 2.84 15.03 1.74
C SER A 124 3.60 16.35 1.58
N MET A 125 4.93 16.30 1.43
CA MET A 125 5.73 17.50 1.19
C MET A 125 5.33 18.23 -0.10
N LEU A 126 5.04 17.48 -1.17
CA LEU A 126 4.56 18.06 -2.43
C LEU A 126 3.18 18.74 -2.26
N GLN A 127 2.27 18.13 -1.51
CA GLN A 127 0.96 18.73 -1.23
C GLN A 127 1.05 20.05 -0.44
N GLU A 128 1.98 20.14 0.50
CA GLU A 128 2.26 21.38 1.24
C GLU A 128 2.82 22.47 0.32
N LEU A 129 3.74 22.11 -0.58
CA LEU A 129 4.30 23.03 -1.57
C LEU A 129 3.23 23.54 -2.54
N ASP A 130 2.37 22.67 -3.07
CA ASP A 130 1.26 23.05 -3.94
C ASP A 130 0.30 24.01 -3.24
N SER A 131 -0.04 23.73 -1.98
CA SER A 131 -0.93 24.59 -1.18
C SER A 131 -0.33 25.98 -0.93
N SER A 132 0.98 26.03 -0.68
CA SER A 132 1.75 27.26 -0.52
C SER A 132 1.80 28.06 -1.82
N LEU A 133 2.03 27.38 -2.95
CA LEU A 133 2.05 27.98 -4.28
C LEU A 133 0.72 28.66 -4.60
N VAL A 134 -0.40 27.95 -4.44
CA VAL A 134 -1.75 28.50 -4.67
C VAL A 134 -2.01 29.74 -3.82
N SER A 135 -1.53 29.75 -2.58
CA SER A 135 -1.67 30.90 -1.68
C SER A 135 -0.87 32.10 -2.17
N LYS A 136 0.37 31.88 -2.65
CA LYS A 136 1.21 32.93 -3.23
C LYS A 136 0.66 33.46 -4.54
N GLU A 137 0.09 32.62 -5.40
CA GLU A 137 -0.56 33.04 -6.64
C GLU A 137 -1.74 33.99 -6.36
N LYS A 138 -2.59 33.65 -5.38
CA LYS A 138 -3.68 34.55 -4.94
C LYS A 138 -3.16 35.88 -4.42
N PHE A 139 -2.08 35.85 -3.64
CA PHE A 139 -1.47 37.07 -3.13
C PHE A 139 -0.93 37.97 -4.24
N ILE A 140 -0.19 37.39 -5.19
CA ILE A 140 0.33 38.11 -6.37
C ILE A 140 -0.82 38.69 -7.20
N HIS A 141 -1.88 37.92 -7.42
CA HIS A 141 -3.07 38.39 -8.13
C HIS A 141 -3.69 39.62 -7.45
N ASN A 142 -3.87 39.58 -6.13
CA ASN A 142 -4.40 40.71 -5.37
C ASN A 142 -3.48 41.94 -5.42
N GLN A 143 -2.17 41.74 -5.31
CA GLN A 143 -1.20 42.84 -5.45
C GLN A 143 -1.26 43.48 -6.83
N LYS A 144 -1.43 42.68 -7.88
CA LYS A 144 -1.57 43.18 -9.25
C LYS A 144 -2.80 44.08 -9.42
N ILE A 145 -3.93 43.70 -8.83
CA ILE A 145 -5.15 44.53 -8.82
C ILE A 145 -4.90 45.87 -8.12
N GLU A 146 -4.21 45.88 -6.98
CA GLU A 146 -3.96 47.12 -6.24
C GLU A 146 -2.94 48.01 -6.97
N ILE A 147 -1.92 47.43 -7.62
CA ILE A 147 -1.00 48.17 -8.49
C ILE A 147 -1.78 48.87 -9.61
N ASP A 148 -2.63 48.15 -10.34
CA ASP A 148 -3.46 48.74 -11.42
C ASP A 148 -4.33 49.89 -10.91
N ARG A 149 -4.85 49.78 -9.68
CA ARG A 149 -5.65 50.82 -9.04
C ARG A 149 -4.81 52.06 -8.71
N LEU A 150 -3.61 51.86 -8.16
CA LEU A 150 -2.68 52.94 -7.81
C LEU A 150 -2.16 53.64 -9.07
N GLU A 151 -1.87 52.92 -10.14
CA GLU A 151 -1.47 53.50 -11.42
C GLU A 151 -2.55 54.43 -11.99
N LYS A 152 -3.83 54.01 -11.94
CA LYS A 152 -4.95 54.87 -12.35
C LYS A 152 -5.06 56.14 -11.52
N LYS A 153 -4.85 56.04 -10.20
CA LYS A 153 -4.81 57.21 -9.31
C LYS A 153 -3.65 58.13 -9.64
N SER A 154 -2.46 57.59 -9.89
CA SER A 154 -1.26 58.36 -10.26
C SER A 154 -1.50 59.19 -11.51
N LYS A 155 -1.99 58.54 -12.59
CA LYS A 155 -2.32 59.24 -13.86
C LYS A 155 -3.35 60.35 -13.67
N MET A 156 -4.36 60.13 -12.84
CA MET A 156 -5.37 61.15 -12.54
C MET A 156 -4.77 62.35 -11.79
N LEU A 157 -3.87 62.10 -10.83
CA LEU A 157 -3.20 63.17 -10.09
C LEU A 157 -2.25 63.97 -10.99
N GLU A 158 -1.47 63.29 -11.84
CA GLU A 158 -0.62 63.94 -12.86
C GLU A 158 -1.43 64.86 -13.78
N TYR A 159 -2.58 64.38 -14.27
CA TYR A 159 -3.48 65.20 -15.08
C TYR A 159 -4.00 66.45 -14.35
N LYS A 160 -4.38 66.31 -13.07
CA LYS A 160 -4.81 67.46 -12.25
C LYS A 160 -3.70 68.48 -12.05
N ILE A 161 -2.46 68.03 -11.84
CA ILE A 161 -1.30 68.90 -11.68
C ILE A 161 -1.05 69.70 -12.97
N ASP A 162 -1.10 69.05 -14.13
CA ASP A 162 -0.94 69.70 -15.44
C ASP A 162 -1.98 70.81 -15.66
N ILE A 163 -3.25 70.57 -15.34
CA ILE A 163 -4.30 71.60 -15.41
C ILE A 163 -3.96 72.77 -14.49
N LEU A 164 -3.66 72.49 -13.21
CA LEU A 164 -3.39 73.54 -12.22
C LEU A 164 -2.21 74.41 -12.65
N GLN A 165 -1.11 73.81 -13.11
CA GLN A 165 0.07 74.51 -13.60
C GLN A 165 -0.28 75.45 -14.76
N LYS A 166 -1.05 74.98 -15.75
CA LYS A 166 -1.49 75.82 -16.89
C LYS A 166 -2.35 77.01 -16.45
N THR A 167 -3.24 76.81 -15.48
CA THR A 167 -4.11 77.90 -14.98
C THR A 167 -3.35 78.95 -14.17
N THR A 168 -2.27 78.58 -13.47
CA THR A 168 -1.45 79.52 -12.68
C THR A 168 -0.54 80.40 -13.54
N THR A 169 -0.10 79.96 -14.72
CA THR A 169 0.76 80.76 -15.61
C THR A 169 0.02 81.83 -16.42
N THR A 170 -1.31 81.90 -16.31
CA THR A 170 -2.17 82.80 -17.11
C THR A 170 -2.66 84.02 -16.31
N ILE A 171 -2.13 84.25 -15.10
CA ILE A 171 -2.40 85.42 -14.23
C ILE A 171 -1.07 86.14 -14.00
#